data_AF-A0A932MS45-F1
#
_entry.id   AF-A0A932MS45-F1
#
_cell.length_a   1.000
_cell.length_b   1.000
_cell.length_c   1.000
_cell.angle_alpha   90.00
_cell.angle_beta   90.00
_cell.angle_gamma   90.00
#
_symmetry.space_group_name_H-M   'P 1'
#
loop_
_entity.id
_entity.type
_entity.pdbx_description
1 polymer ?
#
loop_
_entity_poly.entity_id
_entity_poly.type
_entity_poly.pdbx_seq_one_letter_code
_entity_poly.pdbx_strand_id
1 'polypeptide(L)'
;MEARERGNHLISDLIRRADEDAELFERLRALCQEEMGCLARPGLAGMDAVLAGKESLIRLIDARAAQAAPLWDRLWGGGGEEARKPELLERVEGIRRKIEEIQRLEAEIARAVAGRRKGARESVSSLGRLGQAMDAYRPARVYDPRFVDRKE
;
A
#
# COMPACT_ATOMS: atom_id res chain seq x y z
N MET A 1 16.21 38.56 24.77
CA MET A 1 17.20 37.72 24.05
C MET A 1 16.76 36.27 24.05
N GLU A 2 16.40 35.72 25.21
CA GLU A 2 16.01 34.30 25.39
C GLU A 2 14.79 33.80 24.58
N ALA A 3 13.85 34.66 24.18
CA ALA A 3 12.69 34.24 23.39
C ALA A 3 13.05 33.93 21.92
N ARG A 4 13.95 34.73 21.32
CA ARG A 4 14.44 34.52 19.95
C ARG A 4 15.36 33.30 19.83
N GLU A 5 16.16 33.03 20.85
CA GLU A 5 17.00 31.82 20.89
C GLU A 5 16.16 30.55 21.01
N ARG A 6 15.11 30.57 21.85
CA ARG A 6 14.14 29.47 21.95
C ARG A 6 13.37 29.22 20.65
N GLY A 7 12.93 30.26 19.95
CA GLY A 7 12.29 30.15 18.63
C GLY A 7 13.23 29.55 17.57
N ASN A 8 14.50 29.95 17.56
CA ASN A 8 15.49 29.39 16.64
C ASN A 8 15.76 27.90 16.89
N HIS A 9 15.88 27.47 18.14
CA HIS A 9 16.06 26.04 18.46
C HIS A 9 14.85 25.20 18.04
N LEU A 10 13.62 25.68 18.28
CA LEU A 10 12.39 25.00 17.86
C LEU A 10 12.35 24.78 16.33
N ILE A 11 12.75 25.78 15.55
CA ILE A 11 12.73 25.68 14.08
C ILE A 11 13.81 24.73 13.58
N SER A 12 15.03 24.77 14.15
CA SER A 12 16.07 23.80 13.79
C SER A 12 15.64 22.37 14.08
N ASP A 13 14.94 22.13 15.19
CA ASP A 13 14.38 20.81 15.50
C ASP A 13 13.29 20.37 14.51
N LEU A 14 12.42 21.29 14.09
CA LEU A 14 11.39 21.02 13.09
C LEU A 14 11.98 20.75 11.70
N ILE A 15 13.02 21.48 11.29
CA ILE A 15 13.74 21.25 10.03
C ILE A 15 14.36 19.85 10.03
N ARG A 16 15.13 19.51 11.08
CA ARG A 16 15.74 18.19 11.21
C ARG A 16 14.68 17.08 11.17
N ARG A 17 13.55 17.26 11.84
CA ARG A 17 12.43 16.29 11.80
C ARG A 17 11.84 16.17 10.40
N ALA A 18 11.65 17.28 9.70
CA ALA A 18 11.14 17.27 8.33
C ALA A 18 12.10 16.53 7.37
N ASP A 19 13.41 16.72 7.52
CA ASP A 19 14.40 16.01 6.71
C ASP A 19 14.35 14.49 6.99
N GLU A 20 14.29 14.10 8.27
CA GLU A 20 14.12 12.69 8.66
C GLU A 20 12.80 12.09 8.14
N ASP A 21 11.69 12.83 8.23
CA ASP A 21 10.38 12.36 7.75
C ASP A 21 10.39 12.24 6.22
N ALA A 22 11.06 13.14 5.50
CA ALA A 22 11.21 13.07 4.05
C ALA A 22 11.95 11.81 3.57
N GLU A 23 12.91 11.31 4.36
CA GLU A 23 13.55 10.01 4.11
C GLU A 23 12.59 8.84 4.35
N LEU A 24 11.74 8.90 5.38
CA LEU A 24 10.75 7.86 5.64
C LEU A 24 9.72 7.78 4.51
N PHE A 25 9.24 8.92 4.03
CA PHE A 25 8.34 8.94 2.87
C PHE A 25 9.03 8.43 1.59
N GLU A 26 10.32 8.68 1.41
CA GLU A 26 11.07 8.11 0.29
C GLU A 26 11.14 6.57 0.36
N ARG A 27 11.41 6.03 1.56
CA ARG A 27 11.41 4.58 1.79
C ARG A 27 10.02 3.98 1.57
N LEU A 28 8.96 4.68 1.97
CA LEU A 28 7.58 4.23 1.75
C LEU A 28 7.26 4.19 0.26
N ARG A 29 7.67 5.22 -0.49
CA ARG A 29 7.53 5.26 -1.95
C ARG A 29 8.25 4.09 -2.63
N ALA A 30 9.48 3.78 -2.20
CA ALA A 30 10.23 2.63 -2.70
C ALA A 30 9.48 1.30 -2.45
N LEU A 31 8.95 1.11 -1.23
CA LEU A 31 8.13 -0.06 -0.92
C LEU A 31 6.85 -0.13 -1.77
N CYS A 32 6.21 1.00 -2.11
CA CYS A 32 5.08 1.00 -3.05
C CYS A 32 5.49 0.55 -4.46
N GLN A 33 6.66 0.95 -4.93
CA GLN A 33 7.19 0.50 -6.21
C GLN A 33 7.53 -0.99 -6.19
N GLU A 34 8.13 -1.48 -5.10
CA GLU A 34 8.40 -2.90 -4.89
C GLU A 34 7.11 -3.74 -4.85
N GLU A 35 6.08 -3.25 -4.17
CA GLU A 35 4.76 -3.89 -4.12
C GLU A 35 4.18 -4.03 -5.54
N MET A 36 4.23 -2.97 -6.33
CA MET A 36 3.83 -3.01 -7.74
C MET A 36 4.64 -4.07 -8.52
N GLY A 37 5.94 -4.14 -8.28
CA GLY A 37 6.81 -5.17 -8.86
C GLY A 37 6.39 -6.59 -8.45
N CYS A 38 6.03 -6.82 -7.18
CA CYS A 38 5.53 -8.09 -6.68
C CYS A 38 4.19 -8.46 -7.32
N LEU A 39 3.30 -7.49 -7.61
CA LEU A 39 2.05 -7.73 -8.34
C LEU A 39 2.26 -8.18 -9.78
N ALA A 40 3.43 -7.96 -10.39
CA ALA A 40 3.76 -8.51 -11.71
C ALA A 40 4.31 -9.94 -11.65
N ARG A 41 4.76 -10.40 -10.47
CA ARG A 41 5.39 -11.72 -10.32
C ARG A 41 4.36 -12.85 -10.18
N PRO A 42 4.69 -14.06 -10.67
CA PRO A 42 3.93 -15.27 -10.33
C PRO A 42 3.96 -15.51 -8.82
N GLY A 43 2.83 -15.95 -8.25
CA GLY A 43 2.75 -16.30 -6.83
C GLY A 43 2.97 -15.15 -5.84
N LEU A 44 3.04 -13.89 -6.29
CA LEU A 44 3.27 -12.71 -5.45
C LEU A 44 4.57 -12.79 -4.62
N ALA A 45 5.62 -13.39 -5.20
CA ALA A 45 6.89 -13.60 -4.51
C ALA A 45 7.45 -12.29 -3.90
N GLY A 46 7.68 -12.31 -2.59
CA GLY A 46 8.19 -11.18 -1.81
C GLY A 46 7.13 -10.21 -1.28
N MET A 47 5.84 -10.40 -1.63
CA MET A 47 4.76 -9.50 -1.23
C MET A 47 4.63 -9.39 0.29
N ASP A 48 4.67 -10.50 1.01
CA ASP A 48 4.50 -10.49 2.47
C ASP A 48 5.57 -9.64 3.19
N ALA A 49 6.81 -9.73 2.71
CA ALA A 49 7.92 -8.93 3.26
C ALA A 49 7.74 -7.43 2.96
N VAL A 50 7.29 -7.08 1.75
CA VAL A 50 7.02 -5.69 1.36
C VAL A 50 5.87 -5.11 2.19
N LEU A 51 4.78 -5.85 2.36
CA LEU A 51 3.62 -5.42 3.15
C LEU A 51 3.98 -5.25 4.63
N ALA A 52 4.74 -6.17 5.21
CA ALA A 52 5.23 -6.05 6.59
C ALA A 52 6.15 -4.83 6.78
N GLY A 53 7.01 -4.57 5.79
CA GLY A 53 7.88 -3.39 5.75
C GLY A 53 7.07 -2.10 5.68
N LYS A 54 6.06 -2.04 4.81
CA LYS A 54 5.15 -0.88 4.69
C LYS A 54 4.40 -0.61 5.99
N GLU A 55 3.80 -1.64 6.58
CA GLU A 55 3.05 -1.50 7.82
C GLU A 55 3.93 -0.97 8.96
N SER A 56 5.14 -1.54 9.09
CA SER A 56 6.10 -1.09 10.10
C SER A 56 6.50 0.38 9.89
N LEU A 57 6.70 0.78 8.64
CA LEU A 57 7.09 2.15 8.28
C LEU A 57 5.96 3.15 8.49
N ILE A 58 4.72 2.79 8.16
CA ILE A 58 3.53 3.62 8.41
C ILE A 58 3.37 3.87 9.92
N ARG A 59 3.46 2.82 10.74
CA ARG A 59 3.41 2.97 12.21
C ARG A 59 4.49 3.90 12.75
N LEU A 60 5.70 3.84 12.17
CA LEU A 60 6.80 4.74 12.54
C LEU A 60 6.49 6.19 12.16
N ILE A 61 5.96 6.43 10.95
CA ILE A 61 5.56 7.76 10.49
C ILE A 61 4.46 8.31 11.40
N ASP A 62 3.44 7.53 11.72
CA ASP A 62 2.35 7.95 12.61
C ASP A 62 2.85 8.32 14.01
N ALA A 63 3.73 7.49 14.59
CA ALA A 63 4.33 7.75 15.89
C ALA A 63 5.17 9.04 15.89
N ARG A 64 5.87 9.33 14.79
CA ARG A 64 6.66 10.55 14.63
C ARG A 64 5.79 11.79 14.41
N ALA A 65 4.73 11.67 13.62
CA ALA A 65 3.76 12.74 13.42
C ALA A 65 3.10 13.14 14.75
N ALA A 66 2.72 12.16 15.59
CA ALA A 66 2.19 12.42 16.92
C ALA A 66 3.16 13.18 17.84
N GLN A 67 4.47 12.90 17.72
CA GLN A 67 5.51 13.63 18.47
C GLN A 67 5.77 15.03 17.92
N ALA A 68 5.56 15.26 16.63
CA ALA A 68 5.77 16.55 15.97
C ALA A 68 4.58 17.50 16.18
N ALA A 69 3.36 17.01 16.34
CA ALA A 69 2.15 17.82 16.49
C ALA A 69 2.26 18.92 17.57
N PRO A 70 2.75 18.65 18.81
CA PRO A 70 2.91 19.69 19.83
C PRO A 70 3.94 20.76 19.48
N LEU A 71 4.92 20.45 18.63
CA LEU A 71 5.94 21.41 18.17
C LEU A 71 5.33 22.36 17.13
N TRP A 72 4.49 21.84 16.24
CA TRP A 72 3.72 22.63 15.29
C TRP A 72 2.71 23.54 15.99
N ASP A 73 1.99 23.02 16.98
CA ASP A 73 1.04 23.81 17.78
C ASP A 73 1.73 24.97 18.51
N ARG A 74 2.95 24.75 19.03
CA ARG A 74 3.76 25.81 19.64
C ARG A 74 4.24 26.85 18.63
N LEU A 75 4.64 26.41 17.43
CA LEU A 75 5.07 27.31 16.36
C LEU A 75 3.91 28.19 15.85
N TRP A 76 2.69 27.66 15.80
CA TRP A 76 1.52 28.37 15.27
C TRP A 76 0.71 29.12 16.35
N GLY A 77 0.77 28.68 17.61
CA GLY A 77 0.14 29.36 18.75
C GLY A 77 0.95 30.55 19.29
N GLY A 78 2.24 30.64 18.96
CA GLY A 78 3.06 31.81 19.22
C GLY A 78 2.88 32.86 18.13
N GLY A 79 2.09 33.90 18.38
CA GLY A 79 1.92 35.02 17.44
C GLY A 79 3.24 35.73 17.17
N GLY A 80 3.92 35.38 16.08
CA GLY A 80 5.13 36.08 15.66
C GLY A 80 5.79 35.42 14.44
N GLU A 81 6.33 36.27 13.57
CA GLU A 81 7.04 36.09 12.29
C GLU A 81 7.92 34.84 12.04
N GLU A 82 8.18 34.01 13.05
CA GLU A 82 8.93 32.74 12.98
C GLU A 82 8.20 31.64 12.17
N ALA A 83 6.89 31.75 12.00
CA ALA A 83 6.06 30.88 11.15
C ALA A 83 6.35 30.96 9.65
N ARG A 84 7.30 31.81 9.21
CA ARG A 84 7.61 32.08 7.80
C ARG A 84 9.07 31.86 7.44
N LYS A 85 9.79 30.91 8.06
CA LYS A 85 11.09 30.50 7.50
C LYS A 85 10.85 29.73 6.20
N PRO A 86 11.25 30.27 5.02
CA PRO A 86 10.97 29.65 3.73
C PRO A 86 11.51 28.21 3.64
N GLU A 87 12.62 27.97 4.33
CA GLU A 87 13.30 26.69 4.42
C GLU A 87 12.42 25.56 5.00
N LEU A 88 11.64 25.84 6.05
CA LEU A 88 10.74 24.88 6.67
C LEU A 88 9.52 24.62 5.77
N LEU A 89 8.99 25.67 5.15
CA LEU A 89 7.88 25.57 4.20
C LEU A 89 8.26 24.74 2.98
N GLU A 90 9.46 24.94 2.44
CA GLU A 90 9.99 24.16 1.32
C GLU A 90 10.05 22.66 1.63
N ARG A 91 10.51 22.30 2.83
CA ARG A 91 10.60 20.90 3.28
C ARG A 91 9.23 20.27 3.49
N VAL A 92 8.30 21.00 4.12
CA VAL A 92 6.91 20.54 4.27
C VAL A 92 6.26 20.33 2.91
N GLU A 93 6.47 21.24 1.96
CA GLU A 93 5.96 21.09 0.59
C GLU A 93 6.65 19.94 -0.16
N GLY A 94 7.93 19.68 0.11
CA GLY A 94 8.65 18.51 -0.38
C GLY A 94 8.03 17.20 0.12
N ILE A 95 7.73 17.11 1.43
CA ILE A 95 7.04 15.97 2.03
C ILE A 95 5.64 15.79 1.41
N ARG A 96 4.89 16.89 1.26
CA ARG A 96 3.55 16.86 0.66
C ARG A 96 3.57 16.28 -0.76
N ARG A 97 4.51 16.73 -1.60
CA ARG A 97 4.69 16.18 -2.96
C ARG A 97 4.96 14.67 -2.94
N LYS A 98 5.80 14.19 -2.02
CA LYS A 98 6.05 12.75 -1.86
C LYS A 98 4.79 11.98 -1.44
N ILE A 99 3.99 12.54 -0.54
CA ILE A 99 2.71 11.93 -0.14
C ILE A 99 1.77 11.81 -1.34
N GLU A 100 1.66 12.86 -2.17
CA GLU A 100 0.83 12.84 -3.37
C GLU A 100 1.32 11.78 -4.39
N GLU A 101 2.64 11.61 -4.55
CA GLU A 101 3.19 10.53 -5.37
C GLU A 101 2.84 9.14 -4.82
N ILE A 102 2.97 8.94 -3.51
CA ILE A 102 2.61 7.68 -2.85
C ILE A 102 1.12 7.37 -3.04
N GLN A 103 0.25 8.37 -2.87
CA GLN A 103 -1.20 8.19 -3.09
C GLN A 103 -1.53 7.78 -4.53
N ARG A 104 -0.81 8.32 -5.52
CA ARG A 104 -0.96 7.89 -6.93
C ARG A 104 -0.51 6.45 -7.13
N LEU A 105 0.64 6.07 -6.56
CA LEU A 105 1.14 4.69 -6.61
C LEU A 105 0.16 3.71 -5.95
N GLU A 106 -0.37 4.04 -4.77
CA GLU A 106 -1.38 3.22 -4.09
C GLU A 106 -2.66 3.05 -4.93
N ALA A 107 -3.11 4.11 -5.61
CA ALA A 107 -4.24 4.02 -6.52
C ALA A 107 -3.95 3.09 -7.72
N GLU A 108 -2.72 3.10 -8.25
CA GLU A 108 -2.29 2.15 -9.28
C GLU A 108 -2.24 0.71 -8.76
N ILE A 109 -1.69 0.50 -7.57
CA ILE A 109 -1.63 -0.81 -6.89
C ILE A 109 -3.05 -1.36 -6.74
N ALA A 110 -3.99 -0.56 -6.23
CA ALA A 110 -5.38 -0.95 -6.08
C ALA A 110 -6.03 -1.38 -7.41
N ARG A 111 -5.75 -0.65 -8.51
CA ARG A 111 -6.22 -1.02 -9.86
C ARG A 111 -5.61 -2.35 -10.32
N ALA A 112 -4.31 -2.56 -10.11
CA ALA A 112 -3.63 -3.79 -10.48
C ALA A 112 -4.17 -5.01 -9.69
N VAL A 113 -4.40 -4.85 -8.39
CA VAL A 113 -5.03 -5.87 -7.54
C VAL A 113 -6.43 -6.22 -8.04
N ALA A 114 -7.25 -5.21 -8.37
CA ALA A 114 -8.59 -5.43 -8.91
C ALA A 114 -8.55 -6.20 -10.25
N GLY A 115 -7.60 -5.86 -11.13
CA GLY A 115 -7.37 -6.57 -12.38
C GLY A 115 -7.03 -8.06 -12.17
N ARG A 116 -6.08 -8.36 -11.27
CA ARG A 116 -5.72 -9.75 -10.93
C ARG A 116 -6.89 -10.52 -10.32
N ARG A 117 -7.67 -9.89 -9.43
CA ARG A 117 -8.87 -10.49 -8.83
C ARG A 117 -9.92 -10.84 -9.90
N LYS A 118 -10.13 -9.97 -10.88
CA LYS A 118 -11.03 -10.23 -12.01
C LYS A 118 -10.56 -11.43 -12.83
N GLY A 119 -9.28 -11.45 -13.22
CA GLY A 119 -8.70 -12.58 -13.98
C GLY A 119 -8.83 -13.91 -13.25
N ALA A 120 -8.55 -13.95 -11.94
CA ALA A 120 -8.73 -15.16 -11.13
C ALA A 120 -10.19 -15.66 -11.12
N ARG A 121 -11.16 -14.75 -11.03
CA ARG A 121 -12.59 -15.09 -11.07
C ARG A 121 -12.98 -15.69 -12.42
N GLU A 122 -12.47 -15.15 -13.52
CA GLU A 122 -12.72 -15.66 -14.88
C GLU A 122 -12.08 -17.05 -15.08
N SER A 123 -10.88 -17.28 -14.55
CA SER A 123 -10.24 -18.60 -14.54
C SER A 123 -11.04 -19.62 -13.75
N VAL A 124 -11.51 -19.28 -12.54
CA VAL A 124 -12.36 -20.18 -11.72
C VAL A 124 -13.67 -20.50 -12.43
N SER A 125 -14.30 -19.49 -13.04
CA SER A 125 -15.52 -19.70 -13.82
C SER A 125 -15.29 -20.62 -15.02
N SER A 126 -14.14 -20.51 -15.68
CA SER A 126 -13.77 -21.37 -16.80
C SER A 126 -13.46 -22.80 -16.36
N LEU A 127 -12.81 -22.99 -15.20
CA LEU A 127 -12.63 -24.31 -14.59
C LEU A 127 -13.97 -24.95 -14.21
N GLY A 128 -14.94 -24.16 -13.70
CA GLY A 128 -16.29 -24.64 -13.43
C GLY A 128 -17.01 -25.15 -14.68
N ARG A 129 -16.88 -24.43 -15.80
CA ARG A 129 -17.42 -24.88 -17.11
C ARG A 129 -16.73 -26.15 -17.61
N LEU A 130 -15.41 -26.26 -17.42
CA LEU A 130 -14.68 -27.50 -17.76
C LEU A 130 -15.14 -28.68 -16.91
N GLY A 131 -15.37 -28.47 -15.61
CA GLY A 131 -15.94 -29.49 -14.72
C GLY A 131 -17.31 -29.97 -15.19
N GLN A 132 -18.20 -29.05 -15.56
CA GLN A 132 -19.52 -29.39 -16.13
C GLN A 132 -19.40 -30.15 -17.46
N ALA A 133 -18.48 -29.74 -18.33
CA ALA A 133 -18.23 -30.46 -19.58
C ALA A 133 -17.72 -31.87 -19.31
N MET A 134 -16.80 -32.06 -18.36
CA MET A 134 -16.33 -33.39 -17.94
C MET A 134 -17.44 -34.25 -17.33
N ASP A 135 -18.34 -33.66 -16.54
CA ASP A 135 -19.51 -34.37 -16.02
C ASP A 135 -20.44 -34.84 -17.13
N ALA A 136 -20.56 -34.09 -18.24
CA ALA A 136 -21.31 -34.53 -19.42
C ALA A 136 -20.64 -35.70 -20.16
N TYR A 137 -19.33 -35.87 -20.02
CA TYR A 137 -18.60 -37.04 -20.52
C TYR A 137 -18.62 -38.23 -19.56
N ARG A 138 -19.25 -38.10 -18.37
CA ARG A 138 -19.43 -39.23 -17.46
C ARG A 138 -20.30 -40.29 -18.16
N PRO A 139 -19.81 -41.52 -18.36
CA PRO A 139 -20.58 -42.53 -19.07
C PRO A 139 -21.87 -42.81 -18.30
N ALA A 140 -23.01 -42.61 -18.95
CA ALA A 140 -24.32 -43.04 -18.47
C ALA A 140 -24.37 -44.58 -18.47
N ARG A 141 -23.63 -45.23 -17.56
CA ARG A 141 -23.81 -46.65 -17.27
C ARG A 141 -24.99 -46.79 -16.31
N VAL A 142 -26.20 -46.64 -16.85
CA VAL A 142 -27.33 -47.42 -16.35
C VAL A 142 -27.33 -48.69 -17.18
N TYR A 143 -26.65 -49.71 -16.68
CA TYR A 143 -26.78 -51.06 -17.20
C TYR A 143 -28.18 -51.53 -16.80
N ASP A 144 -29.12 -51.59 -17.74
CA ASP A 144 -30.43 -52.21 -17.50
C ASP A 144 -30.21 -53.74 -17.39
N PRO A 145 -30.43 -54.37 -16.24
CA PRO A 145 -30.17 -55.80 -16.04
C PRO A 145 -31.06 -56.72 -16.91
N ARG A 146 -32.04 -56.18 -17.64
CA ARG A 146 -33.02 -57.00 -18.37
C ARG A 146 -32.59 -57.46 -19.76
N PHE A 147 -31.40 -57.09 -20.24
CA PHE A 147 -30.92 -57.45 -21.58
C PHE A 147 -29.90 -58.60 -21.63
N VAL A 148 -29.59 -59.24 -20.51
CA VAL A 148 -28.71 -60.42 -20.47
C VAL A 148 -29.48 -61.64 -19.95
N ASP A 149 -30.50 -62.07 -20.69
CA ASP A 149 -30.91 -63.47 -20.73
C ASP A 149 -31.95 -63.70 -21.84
N ARG A 150 -31.44 -63.91 -23.05
CA ARG A 150 -32.01 -64.90 -23.99
C ARG A 150 -30.85 -65.57 -24.71
N LYS A 151 -30.25 -66.56 -24.04
CA LYS A 151 -29.62 -67.67 -24.75
C LYS A 151 -30.72 -68.65 -25.12
N GLU A 152 -30.73 -68.97 -26.41
CA GLU A 152 -31.27 -70.17 -27.07
C GLU A 152 -32.79 -70.40 -27.02
#